data_AF-A0A3A4PFP1-F1
#
_entry.id   AF-A0A3A4PFP1-F1
#
_cell.length_a   1.000
_cell.length_b   1.000
_cell.length_c   1.000
_cell.angle_alpha   90.00
_cell.angle_beta   90.00
_cell.angle_gamma   90.00
#
_symmetry.space_group_name_H-M   'P 1'
#
loop_
_entity.id
_entity.type
_entity.pdbx_description
1 polymer ?
#
loop_
_entity_poly.entity_id
_entity_poly.type
_entity_poly.pdbx_seq_one_letter_code
_entity_poly.pdbx_strand_id
1 'polypeptide(L)'
;MFWAIAGALVVIAWQQVRSPAGGPTGLAMAQPTAGSGLRGVYSFAAELGRERYGVYMVDVDTMTIWCYEYARDEGCLKLAAARSWKYDRYLENFNGCGIPPDKVKELLEDQRAYRSESVPAP
;
A
#
# COMPACT_ATOMS: atom_id res chain seq x y z
N MET A 1 -20.58 46.34 15.35
CA MET A 1 -20.51 45.18 14.42
C MET A 1 -19.07 44.71 14.20
N PHE A 2 -18.14 45.58 13.77
CA PHE A 2 -16.73 45.22 13.51
C PHE A 2 -15.97 44.62 14.72
N TRP A 3 -16.25 45.09 15.93
CA TRP A 3 -15.63 44.56 17.16
C TRP A 3 -15.98 43.10 17.47
N ALA A 4 -17.19 42.66 17.10
CA ALA A 4 -17.58 41.25 17.27
C ALA A 4 -16.84 40.34 16.28
N ILE A 5 -16.63 40.82 15.05
CA ILE A 5 -15.87 40.11 14.01
C ILE A 5 -14.40 40.02 14.42
N ALA A 6 -13.80 41.11 14.91
CA ALA A 6 -12.43 41.13 15.38
C ALA A 6 -12.22 40.16 16.56
N GLY A 7 -13.15 40.14 17.52
CA GLY A 7 -13.11 39.19 18.62
C GLY A 7 -13.19 37.72 18.15
N ALA A 8 -14.09 37.42 17.21
CA ALA A 8 -14.22 36.07 16.67
C ALA A 8 -12.95 35.61 15.93
N LEU A 9 -12.34 36.48 15.12
CA LEU A 9 -11.12 36.16 14.39
C LEU A 9 -9.92 35.90 15.31
N VAL A 10 -9.79 36.66 16.40
CA VAL A 10 -8.72 36.44 17.40
C VAL A 10 -8.87 35.09 18.08
N VAL A 11 -10.09 34.69 18.42
CA VAL A 11 -10.36 33.38 19.05
C VAL A 11 -10.00 32.23 18.10
N ILE A 12 -10.40 32.34 16.82
CA ILE A 12 -10.08 31.32 15.79
C ILE A 12 -8.56 31.22 15.56
N ALA A 13 -7.87 32.36 15.42
CA ALA A 13 -6.42 32.38 15.24
C ALA A 13 -5.67 31.79 16.44
N TRP A 14 -6.15 32.07 17.65
CA TRP A 14 -5.53 31.56 18.87
C TRP A 14 -5.77 30.05 19.05
N GLN A 15 -6.93 29.54 18.63
CA GLN A 15 -7.18 28.10 18.57
C GLN A 15 -6.24 27.40 17.58
N GLN A 16 -5.90 28.03 16.44
CA GLN A 16 -4.94 27.47 15.49
C GLN A 16 -3.49 27.50 15.99
N VAL A 17 -3.07 28.54 16.71
CA VAL A 17 -1.69 28.61 17.25
C VAL A 17 -1.46 27.63 18.40
N ARG A 18 -2.52 27.32 19.17
CA ARG A 18 -2.47 26.35 20.27
C ARG A 18 -2.73 24.92 19.86
N SER A 19 -3.36 24.72 18.71
CA SER A 19 -3.35 23.42 18.06
C SER A 19 -1.95 23.27 17.47
N PRO A 20 -1.06 22.44 18.02
CA PRO A 20 0.17 22.15 17.29
C PRO A 20 -0.27 21.70 15.91
N ALA A 21 0.24 22.36 14.86
CA ALA A 21 0.10 21.92 13.48
C ALA A 21 0.89 20.61 13.24
N GLY A 22 0.78 19.66 14.17
CA GLY A 22 0.91 18.23 13.95
C GLY A 22 -0.44 17.62 13.58
N GLY A 23 -1.27 18.36 12.84
CA GLY A 23 -2.28 17.73 12.02
C GLY A 23 -1.54 16.77 11.08
N PRO A 24 -1.97 15.51 10.94
CA PRO A 24 -1.26 14.55 10.12
C PRO A 24 -1.43 14.92 8.64
N THR A 25 -0.59 15.82 8.12
CA THR A 25 -0.38 16.04 6.68
C THR A 25 0.43 14.89 6.09
N GLY A 26 -0.04 13.66 6.31
CA GLY A 26 0.68 12.44 5.95
C GLY A 26 0.14 11.15 6.55
N LEU A 27 -0.97 11.15 7.30
CA LEU A 27 -1.68 9.90 7.56
C LEU A 27 -2.68 9.70 6.43
N ALA A 28 -2.26 8.92 5.43
CA ALA A 28 -3.21 8.12 4.67
C ALA A 28 -4.12 7.44 5.70
N MET A 29 -5.39 7.84 5.76
CA MET A 29 -6.39 7.15 6.56
C MET A 29 -6.54 5.76 5.94
N ALA A 30 -5.75 4.81 6.44
CA ALA A 30 -5.94 3.40 6.13
C ALA A 30 -7.39 3.05 6.50
N GLN A 31 -8.09 2.40 5.59
CA GLN A 31 -9.47 1.93 5.76
C GLN A 31 -9.72 1.43 7.19
N PRO A 32 -10.86 1.73 7.81
CA PRO A 32 -11.24 1.04 9.04
C PRO A 32 -11.26 -0.45 8.73
N THR A 33 -10.33 -1.20 9.31
CA THR A 33 -10.33 -2.66 9.32
C THR A 33 -11.51 -3.10 10.17
N ALA A 34 -12.69 -3.11 9.57
CA ALA A 34 -13.89 -3.65 10.16
C ALA A 34 -13.71 -5.16 10.34
N GLY A 35 -13.42 -5.58 11.59
CA GLY A 35 -13.65 -6.94 12.06
C GLY A 35 -12.57 -7.98 11.71
N SER A 36 -12.10 -8.67 12.75
CA SER A 36 -11.73 -10.09 12.77
C SER A 36 -11.38 -10.73 11.40
N GLY A 37 -10.08 -10.77 11.10
CA GLY A 37 -9.51 -11.43 9.93
C GLY A 37 -9.26 -10.44 8.79
N LEU A 38 -7.99 -10.23 8.43
CA LEU A 38 -7.58 -9.38 7.30
C LEU A 38 -8.04 -9.97 5.96
N ARG A 39 -9.34 -9.92 5.67
CA ARG A 39 -9.95 -10.37 4.41
C ARG A 39 -10.50 -9.18 3.64
N GLY A 40 -10.58 -9.32 2.33
CA GLY A 40 -11.03 -8.29 1.41
C GLY A 40 -9.92 -7.46 0.78
N VAL A 41 -10.34 -6.34 0.20
CA VAL A 41 -9.50 -5.45 -0.60
C VAL A 41 -9.17 -4.19 0.21
N TYR A 42 -7.88 -3.91 0.30
CA TYR A 42 -7.31 -2.74 0.96
C TYR A 42 -6.84 -1.74 -0.06
N SER A 43 -7.13 -0.46 0.16
CA SER A 43 -6.65 0.64 -0.68
C SER A 43 -5.74 1.58 0.11
N PHE A 44 -4.70 2.07 -0.56
CA PHE A 44 -3.79 3.08 -0.01
C PHE A 44 -3.30 4.01 -1.11
N ALA A 45 -3.33 5.31 -0.83
CA ALA A 45 -2.76 6.32 -1.72
C ALA A 45 -1.27 6.51 -1.39
N ALA A 46 -0.42 6.53 -2.41
CA ALA A 46 1.00 6.77 -2.25
C ALA A 46 1.62 7.37 -3.52
N GLU A 47 2.84 7.88 -3.38
CA GLU A 47 3.67 8.36 -4.47
C GLU A 47 4.34 7.17 -5.18
N LEU A 48 4.14 7.04 -6.50
CA LEU A 48 4.75 5.99 -7.34
C LEU A 48 6.15 6.41 -7.84
N GLY A 49 6.43 7.71 -7.83
CA GLY A 49 7.70 8.32 -8.19
C GLY A 49 7.57 9.84 -8.18
N ARG A 50 8.65 10.55 -8.51
CA ARG A 50 8.69 12.01 -8.46
C ARG A 50 7.52 12.62 -9.25
N GLU A 51 6.61 13.30 -8.55
CA GLU A 51 5.39 13.94 -9.07
C GLU A 51 4.30 12.98 -9.62
N ARG A 52 4.46 11.67 -9.44
CA ARG A 52 3.48 10.65 -9.85
C ARG A 52 2.80 10.07 -8.64
N TYR A 53 1.49 10.27 -8.54
CA TYR A 53 0.67 9.80 -7.43
C TYR A 53 -0.32 8.76 -7.90
N GLY A 54 -0.72 7.88 -7.00
CA GLY A 54 -1.62 6.80 -7.35
C GLY A 54 -2.25 6.14 -6.14
N VAL A 55 -3.04 5.12 -6.45
CA VAL A 55 -3.71 4.28 -5.47
C VAL A 55 -3.26 2.85 -5.70
N TYR A 56 -2.81 2.22 -4.64
CA TYR A 56 -2.51 0.81 -4.58
C TYR A 56 -3.67 0.06 -3.95
N MET A 57 -3.90 -1.13 -4.46
CA MET A 57 -4.98 -2.01 -4.08
C MET A 57 -4.39 -3.38 -3.79
N VAL A 58 -4.71 -3.94 -2.62
CA VAL A 58 -4.25 -5.27 -2.21
C VAL A 58 -5.47 -6.11 -1.87
N ASP A 59 -5.66 -7.16 -2.63
CA ASP A 59 -6.64 -8.21 -2.34
C ASP A 59 -5.94 -9.36 -1.63
N VAL A 60 -6.28 -9.54 -0.35
CA VAL A 60 -5.70 -10.60 0.48
C VAL A 60 -6.32 -11.96 0.17
N ASP A 61 -7.57 -12.00 -0.30
CA ASP A 61 -8.26 -13.24 -0.63
C ASP A 61 -7.69 -13.87 -1.91
N THR A 62 -7.44 -13.06 -2.94
CA THR A 62 -6.84 -13.54 -4.19
C THR A 62 -5.32 -13.47 -4.22
N MET A 63 -4.69 -12.85 -3.20
CA MET A 63 -3.25 -12.61 -3.11
C MET A 63 -2.73 -11.86 -4.34
N THR A 64 -3.40 -10.76 -4.66
CA THR A 64 -3.08 -9.89 -5.80
C THR A 64 -2.86 -8.47 -5.32
N ILE A 65 -1.89 -7.78 -5.92
CA ILE A 65 -1.66 -6.35 -5.74
C ILE A 65 -1.72 -5.68 -7.11
N TRP A 66 -2.35 -4.51 -7.16
CA TRP A 66 -2.33 -3.65 -8.34
C TRP A 66 -2.26 -2.18 -7.94
N CYS A 67 -1.74 -1.35 -8.82
CA CYS A 67 -1.68 0.08 -8.62
C CYS A 67 -2.17 0.84 -9.84
N TYR A 68 -2.89 1.92 -9.57
CA TYR A 68 -3.31 2.89 -10.56
C TYR A 68 -2.51 4.17 -10.36
N GLU A 69 -1.94 4.69 -11.43
CA GLU A 69 -1.35 6.03 -11.47
C GLU A 69 -2.41 7.04 -11.92
N TYR A 70 -2.44 8.21 -11.31
CA TYR A 70 -3.30 9.31 -11.74
C TYR A 70 -2.62 10.08 -12.89
N ALA A 71 -3.15 9.92 -14.10
CA ALA A 71 -2.69 10.64 -15.28
C ALA A 71 -3.28 12.06 -15.27
N ARG A 72 -2.53 13.01 -14.69
CA ARG A 72 -2.99 14.39 -14.47
C ARG A 72 -3.47 15.08 -15.75
N ASP A 73 -2.80 14.83 -16.88
CA ASP A 73 -3.12 15.45 -18.18
C ASP A 73 -4.45 14.94 -18.76
N GLU A 74 -4.84 13.71 -18.42
CA GLU A 74 -6.07 13.06 -18.90
C GLU A 74 -7.19 13.05 -17.84
N GLY A 75 -6.87 13.44 -16.59
CA GLY A 75 -7.81 13.43 -15.47
C GLY A 75 -8.31 12.05 -15.08
N CYS A 76 -7.61 10.97 -15.47
CA CYS A 76 -8.05 9.58 -15.30
C CYS A 76 -7.03 8.72 -14.54
N LEU A 77 -7.47 7.56 -14.04
CA LEU A 77 -6.60 6.55 -13.44
C LEU A 77 -6.16 5.52 -14.50
N LYS A 78 -4.86 5.26 -14.58
CA LYS A 78 -4.26 4.27 -15.49
C LYS A 78 -3.64 3.14 -14.68
N LEU A 79 -3.85 1.89 -15.09
CA LEU A 79 -3.21 0.75 -14.43
C LEU A 79 -1.70 0.81 -14.68
N ALA A 80 -0.93 1.03 -13.62
CA ALA A 80 0.53 1.17 -13.69
C ALA A 80 1.22 -0.19 -13.56
N ALA A 81 0.76 -1.01 -12.61
CA ALA A 81 1.27 -2.37 -12.42
C ALA A 81 0.22 -3.26 -11.73
N ALA A 82 0.31 -4.57 -11.99
CA ALA A 82 -0.43 -5.58 -11.26
C ALA A 82 0.39 -6.88 -11.19
N ARG A 83 0.33 -7.58 -10.06
CA ARG A 83 0.94 -8.91 -9.92
C ARG A 83 0.28 -9.73 -8.81
N SER A 84 0.32 -11.05 -8.94
CA SER A 84 0.05 -11.96 -7.82
C SER A 84 1.30 -12.17 -6.97
N TRP A 85 1.09 -12.31 -5.66
CA TRP A 85 2.12 -12.59 -4.66
C TRP A 85 1.82 -13.88 -3.87
N LYS A 86 0.98 -14.76 -4.44
CA LYS A 86 0.55 -16.02 -3.82
C LYS A 86 1.70 -16.89 -3.33
N TYR A 87 2.79 -16.93 -4.11
CA TYR A 87 3.95 -17.78 -3.84
C TYR A 87 5.14 -17.02 -3.26
N ASP A 88 5.14 -15.68 -3.32
CA ASP A 88 6.25 -14.84 -2.88
C ASP A 88 6.65 -15.11 -1.42
N ARG A 89 5.70 -15.40 -0.54
CA ARG A 89 5.96 -15.65 0.88
C ARG A 89 6.78 -16.92 1.18
N TYR A 90 6.90 -17.82 0.22
CA TYR A 90 7.53 -19.12 0.42
C TYR A 90 8.94 -19.21 -0.17
N LEU A 91 9.36 -18.23 -0.98
CA LEU A 91 10.74 -18.15 -1.43
C LEU A 91 11.62 -17.77 -0.23
N GLU A 92 12.75 -18.45 -0.03
CA GLU A 92 13.72 -18.04 1.01
C GLU A 92 14.81 -17.13 0.42
N ASN A 93 15.12 -17.28 -0.87
CA ASN A 93 15.99 -16.40 -1.62
C ASN A 93 15.17 -15.39 -2.42
N PHE A 94 14.96 -14.21 -1.84
CA PHE A 94 14.35 -13.06 -2.48
C PHE A 94 15.42 -12.29 -3.23
N ASN A 95 15.20 -11.92 -4.51
CA ASN A 95 15.77 -10.74 -5.20
C ASN A 95 15.77 -10.91 -6.74
N GLY A 96 14.61 -11.18 -7.33
CA GLY A 96 14.44 -11.14 -8.78
C GLY A 96 13.37 -10.14 -9.17
N CYS A 97 13.77 -8.99 -9.74
CA CYS A 97 12.83 -8.16 -10.48
C CYS A 97 12.42 -8.87 -11.77
N GLY A 98 11.13 -8.86 -12.11
CA GLY A 98 10.64 -9.37 -13.39
C GLY A 98 10.40 -10.88 -13.48
N ILE A 99 10.46 -11.62 -12.36
CA ILE A 99 10.09 -13.05 -12.36
C ILE A 99 8.57 -13.18 -12.34
N PRO A 100 7.95 -13.84 -13.33
CA PRO A 100 6.51 -14.06 -13.33
C PRO A 100 6.09 -15.06 -12.22
N PRO A 101 4.85 -14.97 -11.71
CA PRO A 101 4.39 -15.82 -10.60
C PRO A 101 4.53 -17.33 -10.84
N ASP A 102 4.38 -17.79 -12.09
CA ASP A 102 4.53 -19.20 -12.43
C ASP A 102 5.98 -19.68 -12.30
N LYS A 103 6.95 -18.82 -12.61
CA LYS A 103 8.36 -19.14 -12.44
C LYS A 103 8.77 -19.16 -10.96
N VAL A 104 8.13 -18.33 -10.14
CA VAL A 104 8.27 -18.40 -8.68
C VAL A 104 7.79 -19.75 -8.14
N LYS A 105 6.69 -20.29 -8.68
CA LYS A 105 6.19 -21.62 -8.29
C LYS A 105 7.21 -22.72 -8.61
N GLU A 106 7.83 -22.69 -9.80
CA GLU A 106 8.87 -23.64 -10.19
C GLU A 106 10.09 -23.57 -9.25
N LEU A 107 10.58 -22.37 -8.95
CA LEU A 107 11.69 -22.17 -8.00
C LEU A 107 11.36 -22.73 -6.61
N LEU A 108 10.11 -22.64 -6.20
CA LEU A 108 9.65 -23.21 -4.94
C LEU A 108 9.66 -24.75 -4.97
N GLU A 109 9.27 -25.36 -6.09
CA GLU A 109 9.32 -26.80 -6.29
C GLU A 109 10.78 -27.30 -6.25
N ASP A 110 11.69 -26.61 -6.93
CA ASP A 110 13.13 -26.92 -6.90
C ASP A 110 13.74 -26.82 -5.49
N GLN A 111 13.39 -25.75 -4.75
CA GLN A 111 13.86 -25.57 -3.37
C GLN A 111 13.35 -26.68 -2.43
N ARG A 112 12.10 -27.12 -2.62
CA ARG A 112 11.53 -28.24 -1.85
C ARG A 112 12.24 -29.55 -2.16
N ALA A 113 12.53 -29.81 -3.43
CA ALA A 113 13.27 -30.99 -3.85
C ALA A 113 14.69 -31.01 -3.25
N TYR A 114 15.41 -29.90 -3.35
CA TYR A 114 16.75 -29.76 -2.75
C TYR A 114 16.73 -29.96 -1.22
N ARG A 115 15.70 -29.45 -0.54
CA ARG A 115 15.53 -29.65 0.90
C ARG A 115 15.27 -31.13 1.24
N SER A 116 14.43 -31.82 0.48
CA SER A 116 14.17 -33.24 0.72
C SER A 116 15.39 -34.13 0.51
N GLU A 117 16.29 -33.76 -0.40
CA GLU A 117 17.50 -34.54 -0.69
C GLU A 117 18.65 -34.25 0.30
N SER A 118 18.71 -33.04 0.85
CA SER A 118 19.72 -32.63 1.84
C SER A 118 19.44 -33.07 3.28
N VAL A 119 18.23 -33.55 3.58
CA VAL A 119 17.87 -34.14 4.87
C VAL A 119 17.93 -35.67 4.75
N PRO A 120 18.97 -36.36 5.26
CA PRO A 120 18.99 -37.82 5.27
C PRO A 120 17.85 -38.34 6.16
N ALA A 121 17.15 -39.37 5.67
CA ALA A 121 16.07 -40.05 6.41
C ALA A 121 16.56 -40.54 7.79
N PRO A 122 15.70 -40.50 8.83
CA PRO A 122 16.06 -40.99 10.16
C PRO A 122 16.36 -42.49 10.18
#